data_AF-A0A830HIX9-F1
#
_entry.id   AF-A0A830HIX9-F1
#
_cell.length_a   1.000
_cell.length_b   1.000
_cell.length_c   1.000
_cell.angle_alpha   90.00
_cell.angle_beta   90.00
_cell.angle_gamma   90.00
#
_symmetry.space_group_name_H-M   'P 1'
#
loop_
_entity.id
_entity.type
_entity.pdbx_description
1 polymer ?
#
loop_
_entity_poly.entity_id
_entity_poly.type
_entity_poly.pdbx_seq_one_letter_code
_entity_poly.pdbx_strand_id
1 'polypeptide(L)'
;MCRAEAYRLSVERREEVLQAGACRIVAMLTDHVEKPAGAFVRTAWGEANKADVYQDVEARFFKALGKDGEVRRGTLMQLFNPFGMALKNNSRDQKYIGERGIDSNLEGEKGLGDGFTFGGVLVLAPEKSESAEPRVLFRHEEKTFGDHASVDDIIAALKKYKPA
;
A
#
# COMPACT_ATOMS: atom_id res chain seq x y z
N MET A 1 7.82 2.66 4.28
CA MET A 1 7.03 1.67 5.01
C MET A 1 5.59 1.71 4.58
N CYS A 2 5.06 0.60 4.04
CA CYS A 2 3.69 0.55 3.51
C CYS A 2 2.60 0.89 4.55
N ARG A 3 2.85 0.73 5.86
CA ARG A 3 1.93 1.23 6.91
C ARG A 3 1.77 2.76 6.91
N ALA A 4 2.82 3.50 6.55
CA ALA A 4 2.73 4.95 6.42
C ALA A 4 1.85 5.36 5.24
N GLU A 5 1.99 4.67 4.10
CA GLU A 5 1.14 4.89 2.92
C GLU A 5 -0.31 4.48 3.18
N ALA A 6 -0.52 3.32 3.81
CA ALA A 6 -1.82 2.83 4.23
C ALA A 6 -2.57 3.88 5.06
N TYR A 7 -1.91 4.41 6.10
CA TYR A 7 -2.51 5.44 6.97
C TYR A 7 -2.84 6.74 6.22
N ARG A 8 -1.95 7.20 5.32
CA ARG A 8 -2.24 8.37 4.48
C ARG A 8 -3.48 8.17 3.63
N LEU A 9 -3.63 6.99 3.01
CA LEU A 9 -4.74 6.71 2.09
C LEU A 9 -6.06 6.42 2.79
N SER A 10 -6.04 5.67 3.90
CA SER A 10 -7.27 5.19 4.54
C SER A 10 -7.71 6.03 5.73
N VAL A 11 -6.82 6.82 6.34
CA VAL A 11 -7.13 7.65 7.51
C VAL A 11 -6.98 9.14 7.19
N GLU A 12 -5.77 9.62 6.86
CA GLU A 12 -5.55 11.08 6.74
C GLU A 12 -6.24 11.71 5.53
N ARG A 13 -6.18 11.06 4.37
CA ARG A 13 -6.63 11.62 3.08
C ARG A 13 -7.75 10.82 2.44
N ARG A 14 -8.41 9.93 3.19
CA ARG A 14 -9.50 9.09 2.68
C ARG A 14 -10.60 9.93 2.04
N GLU A 15 -11.07 10.96 2.74
CA GLU A 15 -12.14 11.82 2.24
C GLU A 15 -11.77 12.51 0.93
N GLU A 16 -10.54 13.01 0.81
CA GLU A 16 -10.06 13.63 -0.43
C GLU A 16 -10.02 12.65 -1.60
N VAL A 17 -9.60 11.41 -1.35
CA VAL A 17 -9.56 10.34 -2.36
C VAL A 17 -10.98 9.94 -2.78
N LEU A 18 -11.92 9.84 -1.84
CA LEU A 18 -13.34 9.56 -2.13
C LEU A 18 -13.98 10.71 -2.92
N GLN A 19 -13.75 11.96 -2.50
CA GLN A 19 -14.24 13.16 -3.22
C GLN A 19 -13.63 13.30 -4.61
N ALA A 20 -12.42 12.77 -4.83
CA ALA A 20 -11.79 12.73 -6.15
C ALA A 20 -12.43 11.71 -7.11
N GLY A 21 -13.32 10.84 -6.61
CA GLY A 21 -14.08 9.88 -7.43
C GLY A 21 -13.79 8.41 -7.10
N ALA A 22 -12.98 8.10 -6.08
CA ALA A 22 -12.82 6.72 -5.65
C ALA A 22 -14.13 6.21 -5.03
N CYS A 23 -14.64 5.08 -5.54
CA CYS A 23 -15.80 4.42 -4.93
C CYS A 23 -15.42 3.62 -3.68
N ARG A 24 -14.19 3.10 -3.63
CA ARG A 24 -13.68 2.27 -2.54
C ARG A 24 -12.16 2.31 -2.50
N ILE A 25 -11.60 2.21 -1.29
CA ILE A 25 -10.16 2.09 -1.05
C ILE A 25 -9.96 0.81 -0.25
N VAL A 26 -9.16 -0.12 -0.75
CA VAL A 26 -8.96 -1.45 -0.15
C VAL A 26 -7.49 -1.72 0.15
N ALA A 27 -7.22 -2.50 1.20
CA ALA A 27 -5.89 -3.01 1.52
C ALA A 27 -5.81 -4.50 1.19
N MET A 28 -4.71 -4.90 0.53
CA MET A 28 -4.36 -6.29 0.29
C MET A 28 -3.16 -6.66 1.18
N LEU A 29 -3.29 -7.69 2.00
CA LEU A 29 -2.24 -8.20 2.89
C LEU A 29 -1.83 -9.61 2.44
N THR A 30 -0.54 -9.94 2.39
CA THR A 30 -0.05 -11.30 2.07
C THR A 30 -0.48 -12.35 3.10
N ASP A 31 -0.43 -13.65 2.76
CA ASP A 31 -0.81 -14.78 3.63
C ASP A 31 -0.10 -14.83 4.99
N HIS A 32 1.10 -14.26 5.11
CA HIS A 32 1.94 -14.27 6.33
C HIS A 32 1.36 -13.44 7.50
N VAL A 33 0.05 -13.16 7.44
CA VAL A 33 -0.72 -12.25 8.24
C VAL A 33 -1.92 -12.99 8.86
N GLU A 34 -1.69 -14.09 9.61
CA GLU A 34 -2.77 -14.76 10.35
C GLU A 34 -3.32 -13.96 11.56
N LYS A 35 -2.50 -13.08 12.14
CA LYS A 35 -2.85 -12.17 13.26
C LYS A 35 -2.75 -10.66 12.99
N PRO A 36 -1.91 -10.17 12.06
CA PRO A 36 -1.66 -8.75 11.95
C PRO A 36 -2.70 -7.96 11.16
N ALA A 37 -3.76 -8.57 10.62
CA ALA A 37 -4.89 -7.80 10.11
C ALA A 37 -5.49 -6.93 11.23
N GLY A 38 -5.65 -7.46 12.45
CA GLY A 38 -6.19 -6.68 13.58
C GLY A 38 -5.25 -5.55 14.03
N ALA A 39 -3.94 -5.81 14.09
CA ALA A 39 -2.97 -4.77 14.46
C ALA A 39 -2.81 -3.71 13.36
N PHE A 40 -2.71 -4.13 12.10
CA PHE A 40 -2.69 -3.26 10.93
C PHE A 40 -3.96 -2.40 10.86
N VAL A 41 -5.14 -2.98 11.10
CA VAL A 41 -6.39 -2.22 11.13
C VAL A 41 -6.36 -1.17 12.24
N ARG A 42 -5.99 -1.55 13.47
CA ARG A 42 -5.95 -0.62 14.59
C ARG A 42 -4.97 0.53 14.39
N THR A 43 -3.77 0.24 13.88
CA THR A 43 -2.68 1.22 13.90
C THR A 43 -2.45 1.90 12.56
N ALA A 44 -2.76 1.28 11.42
CA ALA A 44 -2.45 1.83 10.10
C ALA A 44 -3.67 2.04 9.19
N TRP A 45 -4.72 1.21 9.27
CA TRP A 45 -5.85 1.31 8.32
C TRP A 45 -7.07 2.09 8.86
N GLY A 46 -7.29 2.02 10.17
CA GLY A 46 -8.46 2.55 10.87
C GLY A 46 -9.57 1.52 11.01
N GLU A 47 -10.11 1.38 12.23
CA GLU A 47 -11.22 0.46 12.57
C GLU A 47 -12.49 0.70 11.75
N ALA A 48 -12.77 1.96 11.40
CA ALA A 48 -13.92 2.32 10.55
C ALA A 48 -13.84 1.69 9.15
N ASN A 49 -12.63 1.33 8.70
CA ASN A 49 -12.37 0.82 7.34
C ASN A 49 -12.02 -0.67 7.32
N LYS A 50 -12.20 -1.39 8.43
CA LYS A 50 -11.77 -2.79 8.57
C LYS A 50 -12.38 -3.75 7.54
N ALA A 51 -13.58 -3.45 7.04
CA ALA A 51 -14.26 -4.25 6.01
C ALA A 51 -13.59 -4.15 4.63
N ASP A 52 -12.68 -3.20 4.45
CA ASP A 52 -11.92 -2.97 3.22
C ASP A 52 -10.53 -3.60 3.26
N VAL A 53 -10.28 -4.55 4.17
CA VAL A 53 -9.00 -5.27 4.29
C VAL A 53 -9.19 -6.72 3.83
N TYR A 54 -8.35 -7.15 2.89
CA TYR A 54 -8.40 -8.46 2.26
C TYR A 54 -7.06 -9.18 2.39
N GLN A 55 -7.11 -10.51 2.46
CA GLN A 55 -5.93 -11.36 2.47
C GLN A 55 -5.70 -11.95 1.07
N ASP A 56 -4.52 -11.74 0.54
CA ASP A 56 -4.05 -12.29 -0.72
C ASP A 56 -3.17 -13.51 -0.47
N VAL A 57 -3.84 -14.65 -0.27
CA VAL A 57 -3.20 -15.92 0.12
C VAL A 57 -2.17 -16.39 -0.92
N GLU A 58 -2.45 -16.15 -2.20
CA GLU A 58 -1.58 -16.59 -3.30
C GLU A 58 -0.62 -15.48 -3.78
N ALA A 59 -0.60 -14.34 -3.08
CA ALA A 59 0.14 -13.14 -3.45
C ALA A 59 -0.15 -12.64 -4.88
N ARG A 60 -1.36 -12.86 -5.42
CA ARG A 60 -1.74 -12.49 -6.79
C ARG A 60 -1.64 -10.99 -7.04
N PHE A 61 -2.05 -10.16 -6.10
CA PHE A 61 -1.92 -8.71 -6.17
C PHE A 61 -0.44 -8.30 -6.22
N PHE A 62 0.38 -8.88 -5.33
CA PHE A 62 1.81 -8.58 -5.27
C PHE A 62 2.56 -9.06 -6.51
N LYS A 63 2.17 -10.21 -7.08
CA LYS A 63 2.67 -10.72 -8.36
C LYS A 63 2.25 -9.84 -9.54
N ALA A 64 1.01 -9.34 -9.53
CA ALA A 64 0.50 -8.44 -10.58
C ALA A 64 1.23 -7.08 -10.57
N LEU A 65 1.61 -6.59 -9.38
CA LEU A 65 2.50 -5.44 -9.21
C LEU A 65 3.94 -5.75 -9.58
N GLY A 66 4.38 -6.99 -9.35
CA GLY A 66 5.70 -7.45 -9.74
C GLY A 66 5.96 -7.43 -11.24
N LYS A 67 7.25 -7.34 -11.59
CA LYS A 67 7.68 -7.61 -12.96
C LYS A 67 7.61 -9.13 -13.18
N ASP A 68 7.15 -9.54 -14.36
CA ASP A 68 7.12 -10.94 -14.81
C ASP A 68 6.25 -11.89 -13.94
N GLY A 69 5.32 -11.34 -13.13
CA GLY A 69 4.41 -12.13 -12.30
C GLY A 69 5.03 -12.64 -10.99
N GLU A 70 6.17 -12.09 -10.57
CA GLU A 70 6.90 -12.51 -9.38
C GLU A 70 6.79 -11.50 -8.22
N VAL A 71 6.71 -12.00 -6.99
CA VAL A 71 6.70 -11.15 -5.80
C VAL A 71 8.07 -10.50 -5.63
N ARG A 72 8.11 -9.16 -5.64
CA ARG A 72 9.36 -8.42 -5.44
C ARG A 72 9.67 -8.30 -3.96
N ARG A 73 10.92 -8.57 -3.59
CA ARG A 73 11.40 -8.47 -2.21
C ARG A 73 12.65 -7.60 -2.11
N GLY A 74 12.70 -6.79 -1.07
CA GLY A 74 13.89 -6.06 -0.66
C GLY A 74 14.83 -6.90 0.18
N THR A 75 16.04 -6.41 0.39
CA THR A 75 17.00 -6.99 1.32
C THR A 75 17.39 -5.96 2.37
N LEU A 76 17.59 -6.37 3.63
CA LEU A 76 18.03 -5.46 4.71
C LEU A 76 19.27 -4.64 4.33
N MET A 77 20.14 -5.18 3.47
CA MET A 77 21.32 -4.47 2.97
C MET A 77 21.03 -3.14 2.28
N GLN A 78 19.84 -2.99 1.69
CA GLN A 78 19.43 -1.71 1.08
C GLN A 78 19.27 -0.59 2.12
N LEU A 79 18.94 -0.92 3.37
CA LEU A 79 18.83 0.05 4.46
C LEU A 79 20.18 0.48 5.03
N PHE A 80 21.26 -0.27 4.77
CA PHE A 80 22.61 0.09 5.24
C PHE A 80 23.39 0.97 4.27
N ASN A 81 22.86 1.27 3.08
CA ASN A 81 23.50 2.20 2.14
C ASN A 81 23.17 3.66 2.52
N PRO A 82 24.14 4.45 3.02
CA PRO A 82 23.89 5.83 3.47
C PRO A 82 23.52 6.79 2.34
N PHE A 83 23.88 6.46 1.10
CA PHE A 83 23.51 7.23 -0.10
C PHE A 83 22.28 6.64 -0.81
N GLY A 84 21.71 5.56 -0.27
CA GLY A 84 20.57 4.88 -0.83
C GLY A 84 19.25 5.58 -0.49
N MET A 85 18.33 5.58 -1.46
CA MET A 85 16.96 6.08 -1.24
C MET A 85 16.21 5.28 -0.18
N ALA A 86 16.50 3.97 -0.03
CA ALA A 86 15.93 3.12 1.00
C ALA A 86 16.14 3.69 2.42
N LEU A 87 17.36 4.08 2.78
CA LEU A 87 17.64 4.62 4.12
C LEU A 87 16.92 5.95 4.34
N LYS A 88 16.99 6.85 3.35
CA LYS A 88 16.33 8.17 3.42
C LYS A 88 14.81 8.04 3.58
N ASN A 89 14.20 7.21 2.75
CA ASN A 89 12.76 6.95 2.78
C ASN A 89 12.35 6.28 4.08
N ASN A 90 13.10 5.26 4.53
CA ASN A 90 12.84 4.58 5.78
C ASN A 90 12.93 5.54 6.98
N SER A 91 13.96 6.38 7.06
CA SER A 91 14.11 7.36 8.14
C SER A 91 12.92 8.33 8.20
N ARG A 92 12.50 8.88 7.06
CA ARG A 92 11.32 9.74 6.95
C ARG A 92 10.06 9.01 7.45
N ASP A 93 9.88 7.77 7.02
CA ASP A 93 8.68 7.01 7.36
C ASP A 93 8.67 6.58 8.83
N GLN A 94 9.81 6.18 9.39
CA GLN A 94 9.95 5.84 10.82
C GLN A 94 9.61 7.03 11.71
N LYS A 95 10.04 8.24 11.32
CA LYS A 95 9.62 9.46 12.01
C LYS A 95 8.10 9.66 11.92
N TYR A 96 7.55 9.57 10.71
CA TYR A 96 6.13 9.79 10.45
C TYR A 96 5.23 8.79 11.20
N ILE A 97 5.58 7.51 11.20
CA ILE A 97 4.82 6.47 11.89
C ILE A 97 4.97 6.56 13.42
N GLY A 98 6.16 6.92 13.92
CA GLY A 98 6.41 7.12 15.35
C GLY A 98 5.61 8.29 15.92
N GLU A 99 5.51 9.41 15.20
CA GLU A 99 4.67 10.56 15.59
C GLU A 99 3.18 10.24 15.69
N ARG A 100 2.73 9.13 15.06
CA ARG A 100 1.33 8.72 14.96
C ARG A 100 1.00 7.44 15.73
N GLY A 101 1.98 6.84 16.42
CA GLY A 101 1.80 5.56 17.12
C GLY A 101 1.48 4.38 16.19
N ILE A 102 1.94 4.44 14.93
CA ILE A 102 1.76 3.38 13.95
C ILE A 102 2.94 2.40 14.05
N ASP A 103 2.68 1.10 14.06
CA ASP A 103 3.77 0.11 14.15
C ASP A 103 4.64 0.08 12.88
N SER A 104 5.90 -0.32 13.05
CA SER A 104 6.84 -0.57 11.95
C SER A 104 6.61 -1.94 11.32
N ASN A 105 6.78 -2.03 9.99
CA ASN A 105 6.79 -3.32 9.28
C ASN A 105 8.06 -4.13 9.51
N LEU A 106 9.13 -3.47 9.98
CA LEU A 106 10.44 -4.08 10.20
C LEU A 106 10.61 -4.64 11.62
N GLU A 107 9.63 -4.42 12.51
CA GLU A 107 9.57 -5.06 13.83
C GLU A 107 9.05 -6.50 13.67
N GLY A 108 9.90 -7.36 13.10
CA GLY A 108 9.59 -8.75 12.74
C GLY A 108 9.20 -9.68 13.90
N GLU A 109 9.36 -9.29 15.16
CA GLU A 109 9.05 -10.15 16.32
C GLU A 109 7.56 -10.17 16.73
N LYS A 110 6.70 -9.34 16.13
CA LYS A 110 5.27 -9.28 16.49
C LYS A 110 4.34 -10.02 15.52
N GLY A 111 4.89 -10.79 14.57
CA GLY A 111 4.10 -11.46 13.54
C GLY A 111 3.33 -10.46 12.68
N LEU A 112 3.96 -9.33 12.32
CA LEU A 112 3.34 -8.18 11.64
C LEU A 112 3.51 -8.15 10.10
N GLY A 113 4.11 -9.20 9.54
CA GLY A 113 4.43 -9.38 8.12
C GLY A 113 5.87 -9.84 7.91
N ASP A 114 6.25 -10.12 6.66
CA ASP A 114 7.65 -10.49 6.33
C ASP A 114 8.61 -9.29 6.32
N GLY A 115 8.09 -8.05 6.31
CA GLY A 115 8.87 -6.81 6.35
C GLY A 115 9.68 -6.51 5.08
N PHE A 116 9.66 -7.40 4.09
CA PHE A 116 10.55 -7.38 2.93
C PHE A 116 9.83 -7.43 1.59
N THR A 117 8.57 -7.85 1.55
CA THR A 117 7.78 -7.81 0.33
C THR A 117 7.45 -6.36 -0.05
N PHE A 118 7.79 -6.00 -1.29
CA PHE A 118 7.46 -4.70 -1.86
C PHE A 118 6.00 -4.68 -2.33
N GLY A 119 5.32 -3.61 -1.96
CA GLY A 119 3.92 -3.38 -2.31
C GLY A 119 3.77 -2.40 -3.47
N GLY A 120 2.65 -1.70 -3.45
CA GLY A 120 2.31 -0.69 -4.44
C GLY A 120 0.82 -0.32 -4.39
N VAL A 121 0.43 0.54 -5.31
CA VAL A 121 -0.95 1.02 -5.44
C VAL A 121 -1.43 0.80 -6.88
N LEU A 122 -2.63 0.25 -7.01
CA LEU A 122 -3.38 0.20 -8.26
C LEU A 122 -4.66 1.01 -8.10
N VAL A 123 -4.96 1.84 -9.08
CA VAL A 123 -6.26 2.50 -9.22
C VAL A 123 -6.93 1.93 -10.46
N LEU A 124 -8.07 1.30 -10.24
CA LEU A 124 -8.83 0.61 -11.27
C LEU A 124 -10.17 1.32 -11.48
N ALA A 125 -10.54 1.52 -12.74
CA ALA A 125 -11.87 1.95 -13.13
C ALA A 125 -12.70 0.73 -13.58
N PRO A 126 -13.97 0.65 -13.17
CA PRO A 126 -14.88 -0.37 -13.69
C PRO A 126 -15.16 -0.11 -15.17
N GLU A 127 -15.27 -1.19 -15.95
CA GLU A 127 -15.77 -1.13 -17.32
C GLU A 127 -17.27 -1.43 -17.36
N LYS A 128 -17.95 -0.98 -18.43
CA LYS A 128 -19.41 -1.13 -18.58
C LYS A 128 -19.88 -2.59 -18.70
N SER A 129 -18.97 -3.49 -19.07
CA SER A 129 -19.25 -4.91 -19.23
C SER A 129 -18.53 -5.69 -18.14
N GLU A 130 -19.26 -6.58 -17.48
CA GLU A 130 -18.70 -7.47 -16.44
C GLU A 130 -17.61 -8.42 -16.98
N SER A 131 -17.54 -8.62 -18.30
CA SER A 131 -16.51 -9.43 -18.96
C SER A 131 -15.34 -8.61 -19.50
N ALA A 132 -15.35 -7.29 -19.36
CA ALA A 132 -14.23 -6.44 -19.76
C ALA A 132 -13.22 -6.28 -18.62
N GLU A 133 -11.94 -6.33 -18.96
CA GLU A 133 -10.87 -6.08 -17.99
C GLU A 133 -10.96 -4.64 -17.44
N PRO A 134 -10.82 -4.44 -16.12
CA PRO A 134 -10.87 -3.11 -15.55
C PRO A 134 -9.74 -2.24 -16.08
N ARG A 135 -10.04 -0.98 -16.41
CA ARG A 135 -9.03 -0.03 -16.86
C ARG A 135 -8.14 0.39 -15.70
N VAL A 136 -6.83 0.24 -15.86
CA VAL A 136 -5.84 0.78 -14.92
C VAL A 136 -5.68 2.28 -15.15
N LEU A 137 -6.06 3.08 -14.15
CA LEU A 137 -5.91 4.54 -14.17
C LEU A 137 -4.56 4.99 -13.64
N PHE A 138 -4.03 4.27 -12.64
CA PHE A 138 -2.76 4.55 -12.01
C PHE A 138 -2.15 3.27 -11.47
N ARG A 139 -0.82 3.18 -11.56
CA ARG A 139 -0.03 2.07 -11.03
C ARG A 139 1.26 2.64 -10.47
N HIS A 140 1.53 2.34 -9.22
CA HIS A 140 2.82 2.57 -8.59
C HIS A 140 3.30 1.28 -7.96
N GLU A 141 4.55 0.94 -8.26
CA GLU A 141 5.23 -0.23 -7.70
C GLU A 141 6.36 0.26 -6.83
N GLU A 142 6.42 -0.20 -5.57
CA GLU A 142 7.55 0.12 -4.71
C GLU A 142 8.84 -0.44 -5.34
N LYS A 143 9.86 0.41 -5.51
CA LYS A 143 11.18 -0.02 -6.03
C LYS A 143 12.17 -0.31 -4.92
N THR A 144 11.97 0.29 -3.75
CA THR A 144 12.81 0.16 -2.57
C THR A 144 12.01 0.48 -1.31
N PHE A 145 12.59 0.27 -0.13
CA PHE A 145 11.91 0.54 1.14
C PHE A 145 11.42 2.00 1.22
N GLY A 146 10.12 2.17 1.46
CA GLY A 146 9.49 3.49 1.64
C GLY A 146 9.33 4.33 0.37
N ASP A 147 9.38 3.68 -0.79
CA ASP A 147 9.04 4.26 -2.08
C ASP A 147 7.51 4.28 -2.30
N HIS A 148 6.82 5.25 -1.71
CA HIS A 148 5.35 5.35 -1.78
C HIS A 148 4.85 6.05 -3.04
N ALA A 149 3.62 5.72 -3.43
CA ALA A 149 2.88 6.55 -4.36
C ALA A 149 2.57 7.91 -3.74
N SER A 150 2.56 8.96 -4.56
CA SER A 150 2.00 10.24 -4.15
C SER A 150 0.47 10.15 -4.11
N VAL A 151 -0.13 10.49 -2.97
CA VAL A 151 -1.60 10.57 -2.86
C VAL A 151 -2.17 11.62 -3.80
N ASP A 152 -1.42 12.69 -4.10
CA ASP A 152 -1.85 13.70 -5.07
C ASP A 152 -1.87 13.15 -6.51
N ASP A 153 -0.94 12.26 -6.86
CA ASP A 153 -0.93 11.61 -8.17
C ASP A 153 -2.10 10.63 -8.31
N ILE A 154 -2.45 9.92 -7.22
CA ILE A 154 -3.64 9.06 -7.14
C ILE A 154 -4.91 9.91 -7.35
N ILE A 155 -5.05 11.02 -6.62
CA ILE A 155 -6.18 11.96 -6.75
C ILE A 155 -6.24 12.54 -8.16
N ALA A 156 -5.10 12.90 -8.76
CA ALA A 156 -5.04 13.42 -10.12
C ALA A 156 -5.46 12.37 -11.16
N ALA A 157 -5.09 11.10 -10.97
CA ALA A 157 -5.51 10.01 -11.84
C ALA A 157 -7.03 9.78 -11.77
N LEU A 158 -7.60 9.80 -10.56
CA LEU A 158 -9.05 9.68 -10.35
C LEU A 158 -9.81 10.83 -11.05
N LYS A 159 -9.36 12.08 -10.86
CA LYS A 159 -10.01 13.27 -11.47
C LYS A 159 -9.91 13.31 -13.00
N LYS A 160 -8.88 12.70 -13.59
CA LYS A 160 -8.73 12.60 -15.05
C LYS A 160 -9.68 11.58 -15.67
N TYR A 161 -10.15 10.60 -14.89
CA TYR A 161 -11.06 9.60 -15.37
C TYR A 161 -12.43 10.23 -15.66
N LYS A 162 -12.85 10.14 -16.92
CA LYS A 162 -14.21 10.48 -17.34
C LYS A 162 -14.93 9.16 -17.64
N PRO A 163 -15.95 8.78 -16.87
CA PRO A 163 -16.75 7.62 -17.20
C PRO A 163 -17.38 7.84 -18.58
N ALA A 164 -17.26 6.83 -19.45
CA ALA A 164 -17.85 6.83 -20.78
C ALA A 164 -19.37 6.67 -20.75
#